data_AF-A0A6P6V6P2-F1
#
_entry.id   AF-A0A6P6V6P2-F1
#
_cell.length_a   1.000
_cell.length_b   1.000
_cell.length_c   1.000
_cell.angle_alpha   90.00
_cell.angle_beta   90.00
_cell.angle_gamma   90.00
#
_symmetry.space_group_name_H-M   'P 1'
#
loop_
_entity.id
_entity.type
_entity.pdbx_description
1 polymer ?
#
loop_
_entity_poly.entity_id
_entity_poly.type
_entity_poly.pdbx_seq_one_letter_code
_entity_poly.pdbx_strand_id
1 'polypeptide(L)'
;MGRSRRKYRRSRPKVRVGLPKKHPNVFKPAFNLPPKLRTLLDPHSSKWDDTASVIHNYKSFGVVSNPNLLSVRSRTSHIIETDSLQVPPPPPSDDSNAFDSGSDLEEDDLKTALGKKRSDGKSAPLQPLTTMQRYHIGRLIDEYGEDYESMFKDTKLNKMQHSVATLKNLCRRYHTCQGKNPLIKK
;
A
#
# COMPACT_ATOMS: atom_id res chain seq x y z
N MET A 1 -11.06 0.51 -45.04
CA MET A 1 -9.60 0.35 -45.20
C MET A 1 -9.11 -0.94 -44.52
N GLY A 2 -9.37 -2.11 -45.12
CA GLY A 2 -8.93 -3.40 -44.58
C GLY A 2 -7.68 -3.89 -45.31
N ARG A 3 -6.48 -3.61 -44.78
CA ARG A 3 -5.25 -4.20 -45.33
C ARG A 3 -5.15 -5.67 -44.89
N SER A 4 -4.69 -6.55 -45.79
CA SER A 4 -4.40 -7.96 -45.48
C SER A 4 -3.56 -8.10 -44.20
N ARG A 5 -3.96 -9.02 -43.32
CA ARG A 5 -3.26 -9.31 -42.05
C ARG A 5 -1.78 -9.60 -42.25
N ARG A 6 -1.41 -10.20 -43.39
CA ARG A 6 -0.01 -10.52 -43.73
C ARG A 6 0.82 -9.25 -43.99
N LYS A 7 0.24 -8.25 -44.66
CA LYS A 7 0.90 -6.94 -44.88
C LYS A 7 1.02 -6.17 -43.56
N TYR A 8 -0.03 -6.16 -42.74
CA TYR A 8 0.00 -5.50 -41.41
C TYR A 8 1.09 -6.06 -40.49
N ARG A 9 1.25 -7.38 -40.43
CA ARG A 9 2.31 -8.01 -39.61
C ARG A 9 3.73 -7.72 -40.09
N ARG A 10 3.93 -7.41 -41.38
CA ARG A 10 5.23 -7.03 -41.95
C ARG A 10 5.57 -5.57 -41.70
N SER A 11 4.59 -4.67 -41.79
CA SER A 11 4.81 -3.23 -41.66
C SER A 11 4.74 -2.72 -40.22
N ARG A 12 4.28 -3.52 -39.25
CA ARG A 12 4.16 -3.07 -37.86
C ARG A 12 5.56 -2.92 -37.24
N PRO A 13 5.89 -1.76 -36.64
CA PRO A 13 7.14 -1.60 -35.93
C PRO A 13 7.25 -2.66 -34.83
N LYS A 14 8.37 -3.38 -34.81
CA LYS A 14 8.68 -4.36 -33.76
C LYS A 14 9.57 -3.69 -32.74
N VAL A 15 9.05 -3.45 -31.55
CA VAL A 15 9.86 -3.09 -30.39
C VAL A 15 10.71 -4.31 -30.04
N ARG A 16 12.01 -4.25 -30.34
CA ARG A 16 12.97 -5.26 -29.90
C ARG A 16 13.42 -4.89 -28.49
N VAL A 17 12.82 -5.53 -27.48
CA VAL A 17 13.29 -5.41 -26.10
C VAL A 17 14.54 -6.27 -25.96
N GLY A 18 15.69 -5.71 -26.31
CA GLY A 18 16.97 -6.37 -26.08
C GLY A 18 17.31 -6.33 -24.59
N LEU A 19 17.71 -7.47 -24.02
CA LEU A 19 18.32 -7.48 -22.69
C LEU A 19 19.60 -6.63 -22.73
N PRO A 20 19.90 -5.85 -21.67
CA PRO A 20 21.15 -5.12 -21.57
C PRO A 20 22.35 -6.05 -21.76
N LYS A 21 23.34 -5.63 -22.55
CA LYS A 21 24.57 -6.42 -22.76
C LYS A 21 25.26 -6.64 -21.41
N LYS A 22 25.48 -7.90 -21.03
CA LYS A 22 26.26 -8.25 -19.84
C LYS A 22 27.75 -8.02 -20.15
N HIS A 23 28.45 -7.30 -19.28
CA HIS A 23 29.90 -7.12 -19.35
C HIS A 23 30.57 -8.12 -18.40
N PRO A 24 31.11 -9.25 -18.88
CA PRO A 24 31.62 -10.32 -18.01
C PRO A 24 32.82 -9.90 -17.17
N ASN A 25 33.55 -8.86 -17.59
CA ASN A 25 34.75 -8.38 -16.90
C ASN A 25 34.46 -7.31 -15.83
N VAL A 26 33.19 -6.92 -15.64
CA VAL A 26 32.81 -5.92 -14.63
C VAL A 26 32.09 -6.63 -13.49
N PHE A 27 32.82 -6.88 -12.40
CA PHE A 27 32.23 -7.40 -11.17
C PHE A 27 31.36 -6.32 -10.53
N LYS A 28 30.05 -6.58 -10.42
CA LYS A 28 29.13 -5.76 -9.65
C LYS A 28 28.82 -6.51 -8.36
N PRO A 29 29.28 -6.04 -7.19
CA PRO A 29 28.98 -6.70 -5.93
C PRO A 29 27.46 -6.69 -5.69
N ALA A 30 26.95 -7.74 -5.03
CA ALA A 30 25.52 -7.88 -4.74
C ALA A 30 24.97 -6.77 -3.84
N PHE A 31 25.84 -6.13 -3.05
CA PHE A 31 25.52 -4.94 -2.27
C PHE A 31 26.71 -3.96 -2.30
N ASN A 32 26.44 -2.67 -2.39
CA ASN A 32 27.44 -1.63 -2.21
C ASN A 32 27.13 -0.89 -0.92
N LEU A 33 28.02 -0.97 0.07
CA LEU A 33 27.91 -0.13 1.26
C LEU A 33 28.10 1.34 0.86
N PRO A 34 27.17 2.24 1.23
CA PRO A 34 27.35 3.67 1.10
C PRO A 34 28.68 4.11 1.73
N PRO A 35 29.41 5.06 1.13
CA PRO A 35 30.71 5.51 1.63
C PRO A 35 30.63 6.01 3.09
N LYS A 36 29.49 6.57 3.50
CA LYS A 36 29.22 7.00 4.88
C LYS A 36 29.15 5.86 5.91
N LEU A 37 28.82 4.64 5.47
CA LEU A 37 28.80 3.47 6.37
C LEU A 37 30.16 2.78 6.44
N ARG A 38 31.04 3.01 5.45
CA ARG A 38 32.40 2.45 5.46
C ARG A 38 33.27 3.07 6.56
N THR A 39 33.05 4.35 6.88
CA THR A 39 33.75 5.04 7.97
C THR A 39 33.37 4.52 9.36
N LEU A 40 32.18 3.94 9.51
CA LEU A 40 31.75 3.31 10.77
C LEU A 40 32.33 1.91 10.97
N LEU A 41 32.72 1.25 9.87
CA LEU A 41 33.36 -0.06 9.90
C LEU A 41 34.89 0.02 9.99
N ASP A 42 35.45 1.22 10.17
CA ASP A 42 36.90 1.41 10.19
C ASP A 42 37.49 0.65 11.40
N PRO A 43 38.34 -0.39 11.19
CA PRO A 43 38.84 -1.27 12.25
C PRO A 43 39.61 -0.55 13.37
N HIS A 44 40.03 0.69 13.11
CA HIS A 44 40.75 1.53 14.06
C HIS A 44 39.84 2.32 15.00
N SER A 45 38.54 2.42 14.70
CA SER A 45 37.61 3.24 15.48
C SER A 45 37.11 2.57 16.77
N SER A 46 37.21 1.24 16.87
CA SER A 46 36.85 0.49 18.08
C SER A 46 37.63 -0.81 18.12
N LYS A 47 38.68 -0.87 18.94
CA LYS A 47 39.45 -2.10 19.18
C LYS A 47 38.79 -2.86 20.33
N TRP A 48 38.62 -4.18 20.19
CA TRP A 48 38.13 -5.02 21.27
C TRP A 48 39.10 -4.98 22.45
N ASP A 49 38.61 -4.67 23.64
CA ASP A 49 39.43 -4.65 24.86
C ASP A 49 39.40 -6.03 25.51
N ASP A 50 40.55 -6.72 25.53
CA ASP A 50 40.67 -8.08 26.08
C ASP A 50 40.53 -8.12 27.62
N THR A 51 40.64 -6.97 28.28
CA THR A 51 40.53 -6.84 29.73
C THR A 51 39.12 -6.46 30.20
N ALA A 52 38.34 -5.82 29.31
CA ALA A 52 37.00 -5.40 29.61
C ALA A 52 36.00 -6.57 29.56
N SER A 53 34.90 -6.43 30.28
CA SER A 53 33.79 -7.39 30.16
C SER A 53 33.22 -7.36 28.74
N VAL A 54 32.78 -8.52 28.27
CA VAL A 54 32.12 -8.71 26.96
C VAL A 54 30.99 -7.68 26.74
N ILE A 55 30.23 -7.37 27.78
CA ILE A 55 29.12 -6.41 27.76
C ILE A 55 29.63 -4.98 27.54
N HIS A 56 30.74 -4.60 28.16
CA HIS A 56 31.35 -3.28 27.99
C HIS A 56 31.86 -3.07 26.55
N ASN A 57 32.47 -4.10 25.97
CA ASN A 57 32.90 -4.06 24.57
C ASN A 57 31.71 -3.89 23.62
N TYR A 58 30.66 -4.70 23.76
CA TYR A 58 29.47 -4.52 22.92
C TYR A 58 28.87 -3.10 23.02
N LYS A 59 28.91 -2.49 24.21
CA LYS A 59 28.50 -1.10 24.41
C LYS A 59 29.40 -0.11 23.65
N SER A 60 30.72 -0.27 23.71
CA SER A 60 31.65 0.63 23.00
C SER A 60 31.54 0.53 21.47
N PHE A 61 31.20 -0.66 20.96
CA PHE A 61 30.86 -0.87 19.54
C PHE A 61 29.49 -0.31 19.14
N GLY A 62 28.75 0.33 20.05
CA GLY A 62 27.44 0.90 19.75
C GLY A 62 26.35 -0.15 19.55
N VAL A 63 26.53 -1.38 20.06
CA VAL A 63 25.47 -2.39 20.14
C VAL A 63 24.51 -1.98 21.26
N VAL A 64 23.64 -1.02 20.95
CA VAL A 64 22.60 -0.48 21.84
C VAL A 64 21.27 -0.63 21.12
N SER A 65 20.25 -1.20 21.78
CA SER A 65 18.95 -1.42 21.13
C SER A 65 17.85 -0.52 21.66
N ASN A 66 17.00 -0.01 20.76
CA ASN A 66 15.63 0.38 21.06
C ASN A 66 14.69 -0.83 20.88
N PRO A 67 14.13 -1.40 21.96
CA PRO A 67 13.34 -2.62 21.94
C PRO A 67 11.87 -2.46 21.51
N ASN A 68 11.43 -1.38 20.87
CA ASN A 68 10.08 -1.33 20.25
C ASN A 68 9.93 -2.24 19.00
N LEU A 69 11.01 -2.92 18.56
CA LEU A 69 11.08 -3.73 17.34
C LEU A 69 11.62 -5.15 17.53
N LEU A 70 11.97 -5.56 18.74
CA LEU A 70 12.53 -6.88 18.99
C LEU A 70 11.43 -7.80 19.51
N SER A 71 11.08 -8.80 18.69
CA SER A 71 10.04 -9.79 19.01
C SER A 71 10.31 -10.48 20.35
N VAL A 72 9.26 -11.00 20.98
CA VAL A 72 9.25 -11.67 22.30
C VAL A 72 10.39 -12.68 22.53
N ARG A 73 11.03 -13.20 21.47
CA ARG A 73 12.02 -14.28 21.52
C ARG A 73 13.50 -13.86 21.46
N SER A 74 13.85 -12.58 21.36
CA SER A 74 15.25 -12.14 21.17
C SER A 74 15.87 -11.39 22.35
N ARG A 75 15.34 -11.55 23.57
CA ARG A 75 15.94 -10.96 24.77
C ARG A 75 17.09 -11.85 25.27
N THR A 76 18.33 -11.46 25.01
CA THR A 76 19.52 -12.03 25.67
C THR A 76 19.99 -11.08 26.77
N SER A 77 20.55 -11.63 27.84
CA SER A 77 21.02 -10.90 29.04
C SER A 77 22.13 -9.88 28.78
N HIS A 78 22.68 -9.85 27.57
CA HIS A 78 23.79 -8.99 27.17
C HIS A 78 23.34 -7.73 26.42
N ILE A 79 22.03 -7.56 26.19
CA ILE A 79 21.47 -6.39 25.50
C ILE A 79 21.23 -5.27 26.52
N ILE A 80 21.78 -4.08 26.24
CA ILE A 80 21.66 -2.90 27.11
C ILE A 80 20.62 -1.94 26.50
N GLU A 81 19.64 -1.55 27.31
CA GLU A 81 18.54 -0.63 27.00
C GLU A 81 18.90 0.79 27.47
N THR A 82 18.56 1.84 26.71
CA THR A 82 18.84 3.25 27.05
C THR A 82 17.56 4.09 27.04
N ASP A 83 17.29 4.80 28.14
CA ASP A 83 16.03 5.55 28.38
C ASP A 83 15.67 6.54 27.28
N SER A 84 16.66 7.22 26.69
CA SER A 84 16.45 8.18 25.59
C SER A 84 15.93 7.51 24.31
N LEU A 85 16.17 6.22 24.12
CA LEU A 85 15.72 5.46 22.96
C LEU A 85 14.36 4.77 23.21
N GLN A 86 13.85 4.69 24.44
CA GLN A 86 12.64 3.92 24.76
C GLN A 86 11.35 4.72 24.90
N VAL A 87 11.39 6.02 24.61
CA VAL A 87 10.19 6.86 24.62
C VAL A 87 9.41 6.62 23.30
N PRO A 88 8.20 6.04 23.34
CA PRO A 88 7.38 5.94 22.14
C PRO A 88 7.11 7.36 21.61
N PRO A 89 7.13 7.57 20.29
CA PRO A 89 6.79 8.88 19.74
C PRO A 89 5.41 9.30 20.26
N PRO A 90 5.23 10.59 20.62
CA PRO A 90 3.93 11.07 21.08
C PRO A 90 2.87 10.71 20.02
N PRO A 91 1.63 10.34 20.46
CA PRO A 91 0.56 10.06 19.52
C PRO A 91 0.41 11.24 18.57
N PRO A 92 0.14 11.01 17.27
CA PRO A 92 -0.04 12.10 16.33
C PRO A 92 -1.13 13.01 16.90
N SER A 93 -0.77 14.25 17.20
CA SER A 93 -1.72 15.29 17.56
C SER A 93 -2.77 15.38 16.45
N ASP A 94 -4.04 15.20 16.79
CA ASP A 94 -5.20 15.29 15.88
C ASP A 94 -5.31 16.65 15.14
N ASP A 95 -4.44 17.61 15.47
CA ASP A 95 -4.37 18.93 14.84
C ASP A 95 -3.53 18.97 13.55
N SER A 96 -2.82 17.91 13.18
CA SER A 96 -2.22 17.77 11.84
C SER A 96 -3.16 17.05 10.87
N ASN A 97 -4.42 17.48 10.81
CA ASN A 97 -5.38 17.05 9.78
C ASN A 97 -5.11 17.66 8.39
N ALA A 98 -3.99 18.36 8.22
CA ALA A 98 -3.38 18.46 6.90
C ALA A 98 -2.69 17.12 6.61
N PHE A 99 -3.47 16.12 6.20
CA PHE A 99 -2.91 15.02 5.40
C PHE A 99 -2.20 15.67 4.22
N ASP A 100 -0.88 15.84 4.32
CA ASP A 100 -0.03 16.30 3.24
C ASP A 100 -0.08 15.20 2.19
N SER A 101 -1.08 15.33 1.31
CA SER A 101 -1.31 14.47 0.17
C SER A 101 -0.11 14.67 -0.75
N GLY A 102 0.93 13.88 -0.49
CA GLY A 102 2.28 14.09 -0.98
C GLY A 102 2.29 14.54 -2.44
N SER A 103 2.89 15.71 -2.64
CA SER A 103 3.10 16.35 -3.94
C SER A 103 3.50 15.33 -5.02
N ASP A 104 2.99 15.52 -6.24
CA ASP A 104 3.34 14.70 -7.42
C ASP A 104 4.85 14.73 -7.74
N LEU A 105 5.59 15.66 -7.15
CA LEU A 105 7.05 15.77 -7.29
C LEU A 105 7.84 14.84 -6.35
N GLU A 106 7.24 14.33 -5.27
CA GLU A 106 7.94 13.45 -4.33
C GLU A 106 7.99 12.01 -4.86
N GLU A 107 9.19 11.40 -4.83
CA GLU A 107 9.40 10.01 -5.21
C GLU A 107 8.62 9.04 -4.32
N ASP A 108 8.09 7.96 -4.92
CA ASP A 108 7.26 6.97 -4.24
C ASP A 108 7.94 6.28 -3.05
N ASP A 109 9.26 6.09 -3.13
CA ASP A 109 10.06 5.48 -2.07
C ASP A 109 10.08 6.36 -0.81
N LEU A 110 10.12 7.70 -0.99
CA LEU A 110 10.05 8.67 0.11
C LEU A 110 8.65 8.72 0.71
N LYS A 111 7.59 8.67 -0.10
CA LYS A 111 6.20 8.61 0.39
C LYS A 111 5.97 7.37 1.25
N THR A 112 6.51 6.23 0.84
CA THR A 112 6.42 4.96 1.56
C THR A 112 7.19 5.02 2.88
N ALA A 113 8.41 5.55 2.88
CA ALA A 113 9.24 5.68 4.09
C ALA A 113 8.62 6.61 5.14
N LEU A 114 7.92 7.66 4.72
CA LEU A 114 7.24 8.62 5.59
C LEU A 114 5.81 8.21 5.97
N GLY A 115 5.32 7.07 5.49
CA GLY A 115 3.95 6.62 5.75
C GLY A 115 2.86 7.48 5.08
N LYS A 116 3.23 8.33 4.11
CA LYS A 116 2.26 9.11 3.34
C LYS A 116 1.47 8.17 2.42
N LYS A 117 0.15 8.38 2.31
CA LYS A 117 -0.66 7.62 1.34
C LYS A 117 -0.22 7.96 -0.07
N ARG A 118 0.02 6.95 -0.90
CA ARG A 118 0.14 7.15 -2.34
C ARG A 118 -1.12 7.86 -2.83
N SER A 119 -0.93 8.87 -3.66
CA SER A 119 -2.03 9.49 -4.40
C SER A 119 -2.44 8.53 -5.51
N ASP A 120 -3.16 7.47 -5.15
CA ASP A 120 -3.94 6.75 -6.14
C ASP A 120 -4.88 7.80 -6.75
N GLY A 121 -4.81 8.00 -8.07
CA GLY A 121 -5.56 9.06 -8.76
C GLY A 121 -7.06 9.01 -8.41
N LYS A 122 -7.81 10.06 -8.79
CA LYS A 122 -9.26 10.21 -8.50
C LYS A 122 -9.98 8.84 -8.51
N SER A 123 -10.50 8.43 -7.35
CA SER A 123 -11.18 7.14 -7.19
C SER A 123 -12.16 6.92 -8.34
N ALA A 124 -12.13 5.72 -8.92
CA ALA A 124 -13.02 5.36 -10.01
C ALA A 124 -14.48 5.68 -9.61
N PRO A 125 -15.28 6.27 -10.51
CA PRO A 125 -16.68 6.55 -10.21
C PRO A 125 -17.39 5.23 -9.89
N LEU A 126 -18.39 5.29 -9.00
CA LEU A 126 -19.18 4.12 -8.64
C LEU A 126 -19.73 3.45 -9.90
N GLN A 127 -19.45 2.15 -10.03
CA GLN A 127 -19.94 1.41 -11.18
C GLN A 127 -21.48 1.36 -11.13
N PRO A 128 -22.16 1.57 -12.26
CA PRO A 128 -23.61 1.42 -12.33
C PRO A 128 -24.02 -0.02 -12.04
N LEU A 129 -25.26 -0.21 -11.59
CA LEU A 129 -25.83 -1.55 -11.37
C LEU A 129 -26.08 -2.27 -12.70
N THR A 130 -26.00 -3.60 -12.68
CA THR A 130 -26.41 -4.41 -13.83
C THR A 130 -27.92 -4.30 -14.09
N THR A 131 -28.39 -4.69 -15.27
CA THR A 131 -29.83 -4.67 -15.61
C THR A 131 -30.67 -5.49 -14.64
N MET A 132 -30.23 -6.72 -14.33
CA MET A 132 -30.92 -7.59 -13.37
C MET A 132 -30.90 -7.01 -11.94
N GLN A 133 -29.77 -6.45 -11.50
CA GLN A 133 -29.69 -5.81 -10.19
C GLN A 133 -30.63 -4.62 -10.08
N ARG A 134 -30.73 -3.78 -11.13
CA ARG A 134 -31.68 -2.67 -11.16
C ARG A 134 -33.13 -3.12 -11.02
N TYR A 135 -33.49 -4.22 -11.69
CA TYR A 135 -34.84 -4.77 -11.59
C TYR A 135 -35.17 -5.24 -10.17
N HIS A 136 -34.28 -6.04 -9.55
CA HIS A 136 -34.51 -6.55 -8.19
C HIS A 136 -34.48 -5.45 -7.13
N ILE A 137 -33.52 -4.53 -7.20
CA ILE A 137 -33.41 -3.41 -6.26
C ILE A 137 -34.55 -2.41 -6.46
N GLY A 138 -35.01 -2.20 -7.69
CA GLY A 138 -36.20 -1.38 -7.97
C GLY A 138 -37.43 -1.90 -7.23
N ARG A 139 -37.73 -3.20 -7.33
CA ARG A 139 -38.87 -3.80 -6.60
C ARG A 139 -38.75 -3.68 -5.08
N LEU A 140 -37.54 -3.81 -4.53
CA LEU A 140 -37.33 -3.62 -3.09
C LEU A 140 -37.59 -2.17 -2.67
N ILE A 141 -37.13 -1.19 -3.46
CA ILE A 141 -37.34 0.24 -3.20
C ILE A 141 -38.81 0.60 -3.36
N ASP A 142 -39.51 0.04 -4.36
CA ASP A 142 -40.93 0.30 -4.58
C ASP A 142 -41.80 -0.16 -3.40
N GLU A 143 -41.44 -1.27 -2.74
CA GLU A 143 -42.20 -1.86 -1.61
C GLU A 143 -41.80 -1.27 -0.24
N TYR A 144 -40.50 -1.06 -0.01
CA TYR A 144 -39.97 -0.72 1.33
C TYR A 144 -39.32 0.67 1.41
N GLY A 145 -39.11 1.37 0.30
CA GLY A 145 -38.50 2.70 0.29
C GLY A 145 -37.05 2.71 0.82
N GLU A 146 -36.83 3.31 1.99
CA GLU A 146 -35.50 3.42 2.64
C GLU A 146 -35.32 2.49 3.86
N ASP A 147 -36.32 1.65 4.17
CA ASP A 147 -36.29 0.76 5.33
C ASP A 147 -35.47 -0.51 5.08
N TYR A 148 -34.15 -0.40 5.19
CA TYR A 148 -33.21 -1.49 4.89
C TYR A 148 -33.36 -2.73 5.80
N GLU A 149 -33.81 -2.55 7.04
CA GLU A 149 -34.05 -3.67 7.96
C GLU A 149 -35.24 -4.53 7.50
N SER A 150 -36.29 -3.88 7.01
CA SER A 150 -37.47 -4.56 6.45
C SER A 150 -37.11 -5.30 5.17
N MET A 151 -36.32 -4.67 4.28
CA MET A 151 -35.80 -5.32 3.07
C MET A 151 -34.90 -6.54 3.38
N PHE A 152 -34.12 -6.47 4.47
CA PHE A 152 -33.28 -7.60 4.89
C PHE A 152 -34.12 -8.79 5.36
N LYS A 153 -35.23 -8.53 6.07
CA LYS A 153 -36.13 -9.57 6.58
C LYS A 153 -36.98 -10.20 5.48
N ASP A 154 -37.19 -9.52 4.35
CA ASP A 154 -38.00 -10.06 3.26
C ASP A 154 -37.28 -11.14 2.43
N THR A 155 -37.59 -12.39 2.74
CA THR A 155 -37.02 -13.56 2.05
C THR A 155 -37.53 -13.76 0.62
N LYS A 156 -38.65 -13.14 0.23
CA LYS A 156 -39.26 -13.33 -1.09
C LYS A 156 -38.64 -12.41 -2.14
N LEU A 157 -38.50 -11.12 -1.82
CA LEU A 157 -37.88 -10.15 -2.73
C LEU A 157 -36.35 -10.17 -2.61
N ASN A 158 -35.79 -10.33 -1.41
CA ASN A 158 -34.35 -10.49 -1.19
C ASN A 158 -33.94 -11.97 -1.22
N LYS A 159 -34.15 -12.65 -2.36
CA LYS A 159 -33.81 -14.07 -2.53
C LYS A 159 -32.34 -14.39 -2.27
N MET A 160 -31.46 -13.42 -2.53
CA MET A 160 -30.02 -13.55 -2.33
C MET A 160 -29.56 -13.22 -0.90
N GLN A 161 -30.50 -12.88 0.00
CA GLN A 161 -30.25 -12.58 1.41
C GLN A 161 -29.10 -11.57 1.61
N HIS A 162 -29.12 -10.51 0.81
CA HIS A 162 -28.17 -9.41 0.93
C HIS A 162 -28.25 -8.79 2.32
N SER A 163 -27.09 -8.60 2.97
CA SER A 163 -27.01 -7.94 4.27
C SER A 163 -27.43 -6.46 4.16
N VAL A 164 -27.86 -5.88 5.28
CA VAL A 164 -28.31 -4.47 5.37
C VAL A 164 -27.28 -3.50 4.75
N ALA A 165 -25.99 -3.69 5.04
CA ALA A 165 -24.93 -2.85 4.49
C ALA A 165 -24.83 -2.95 2.96
N THR A 166 -25.00 -4.15 2.41
CA THR A 166 -24.98 -4.36 0.95
C THR A 166 -26.21 -3.75 0.29
N LEU A 167 -27.39 -3.88 0.90
CA LEU A 167 -28.62 -3.25 0.42
C LEU A 167 -28.50 -1.72 0.41
N LYS A 168 -27.95 -1.13 1.46
CA LYS A 168 -27.69 0.32 1.53
C LYS A 168 -26.78 0.77 0.39
N ASN A 169 -25.70 0.02 0.11
CA ASN A 169 -24.79 0.32 -1.00
C ASN A 169 -25.46 0.18 -2.38
N LEU A 170 -26.29 -0.85 -2.57
CA LEU A 170 -27.01 -1.08 -3.82
C LEU A 170 -28.06 -0.01 -4.07
N CYS A 171 -28.85 0.36 -3.06
CA CYS A 171 -29.84 1.43 -3.15
C CYS A 171 -29.13 2.78 -3.42
N ARG A 172 -28.03 3.07 -2.72
CA ARG A 172 -27.22 4.28 -2.98
C ARG A 172 -26.74 4.33 -4.42
N ARG A 173 -26.20 3.22 -4.95
CA ARG A 173 -25.78 3.12 -6.36
C ARG A 173 -26.97 3.33 -7.31
N TYR A 174 -28.14 2.77 -6.97
CA TYR A 174 -29.35 2.88 -7.78
C TYR A 174 -29.77 4.33 -7.96
N HIS A 175 -29.88 5.10 -6.88
CA HIS A 175 -30.21 6.53 -6.94
C HIS A 175 -29.15 7.35 -7.68
N THR A 176 -27.85 7.12 -7.43
CA THR A 176 -26.79 7.88 -8.12
C THR A 176 -26.70 7.62 -9.62
N CYS A 177 -27.14 6.44 -10.08
CA CYS A 177 -27.02 6.01 -11.47
C CYS A 177 -28.35 6.03 -12.25
N GLN A 178 -29.48 6.41 -11.63
CA GLN A 178 -30.82 6.39 -12.26
C GLN A 178 -30.91 7.14 -13.61
N GLY A 179 -30.08 8.16 -13.83
CA GLY A 179 -30.03 8.92 -15.09
C GLY A 179 -28.86 8.61 -16.02
N LYS A 180 -27.96 7.70 -15.66
CA LYS A 180 -26.69 7.45 -16.38
C LYS A 180 -26.62 5.99 -16.82
N ASN A 181 -27.13 5.70 -18.01
CA ASN A 181 -26.84 4.41 -18.66
C ASN A 181 -25.37 4.47 -19.13
N PRO A 182 -24.45 3.63 -18.62
CA PRO A 182 -23.04 3.67 -19.02
C PRO A 182 -22.82 3.41 -20.52
N LEU A 183 -23.81 2.81 -21.18
CA LEU A 183 -23.80 2.48 -22.61
C LEU A 183 -24.33 3.61 -23.50
N ILE A 184 -25.01 4.61 -22.92
CA ILE A 184 -25.53 5.77 -23.65
C ILE A 184 -24.76 6.98 -23.13
N LYS A 185 -23.58 7.20 -23.69
CA LYS A 185 -22.87 8.47 -23.50
C LYS A 185 -23.67 9.55 -24.24
N LYS A 186 -24.12 10.58 -23.51
CA LYS A 186 -24.51 11.85 -24.13
C LYS A 186 -23.25 12.59 -24.58
#